data_AF-A0A920AY94-F1
#
_entry.id   AF-A0A920AY94-F1
#
_cell.length_a   1.000
_cell.length_b   1.000
_cell.length_c   1.000
_cell.angle_alpha   90.00
_cell.angle_beta   90.00
_cell.angle_gamma   90.00
#
_symmetry.space_group_name_H-M   'P 1'
#
loop_
_entity.id
_entity.type
_entity.pdbx_description
1 polymer ?
#
loop_
_entity_poly.entity_id
_entity_poly.type
_entity_poly.pdbx_seq_one_letter_code
_entity_poly.pdbx_strand_id
1 'polypeptide(L)'
;MQKTISRRSFLKFDVKEQERIVCIKPNFPSPEIAQLELENIENEPFIFKLPVVKDKAKKIETIPTLKKLNSSEWDMSKTAHLLRRISNSANYKDIEQFYNKGLDNTVQQLLDNAKNTKAHPPGNWVYEKVPNFSQLSSGEKSEIRSLYSDRRKILIDWWQDLILKDGISLRENMTLFWHNHFATNAQSVFFPQAIFEQNDAIRENCIGNFKTLLRRITFGPAMMIWLDLNDNKKNAPNENFARELMELYNGS
;
A
#
# COMPACT_ATOMS: atom_id res chain seq x y z
N MET A 1 15.87 -22.26 53.78
CA MET A 1 16.64 -20.99 53.75
C MET A 1 16.32 -20.26 52.45
N GLN A 2 15.53 -19.19 52.51
CA GLN A 2 15.22 -18.35 51.33
C GLN A 2 16.46 -17.51 50.98
N LYS A 3 17.00 -17.66 49.77
CA LYS A 3 18.07 -16.81 49.25
C LYS A 3 17.50 -15.41 48.99
N THR A 4 17.91 -14.44 49.79
CA THR A 4 17.60 -13.02 49.57
C THR A 4 18.42 -12.51 48.39
N ILE A 5 17.75 -12.26 47.26
CA ILE A 5 18.35 -11.67 46.06
C ILE A 5 18.45 -10.15 46.29
N SER A 6 19.65 -9.58 46.19
CA SER A 6 19.86 -8.13 46.33
C SER A 6 19.41 -7.38 45.07
N ARG A 7 19.02 -6.10 45.21
CA ARG A 7 18.69 -5.19 44.10
C ARG A 7 19.83 -5.06 43.07
N ARG A 8 21.09 -5.21 43.51
CA ARG A 8 22.29 -5.20 42.66
C ARG A 8 22.47 -6.49 41.85
N SER A 9 21.97 -7.62 42.34
CA SER A 9 21.95 -8.89 41.61
C SER A 9 20.83 -8.98 40.58
N PHE A 10 19.75 -8.22 40.75
CA PHE A 10 18.62 -8.19 39.81
C PHE A 10 18.98 -7.51 38.48
N LEU A 11 19.93 -6.55 38.49
CA LEU A 11 20.33 -5.77 37.32
C LEU A 11 21.59 -6.29 36.61
N LYS A 12 22.13 -7.44 37.06
CA LYS A 12 23.18 -8.14 36.33
C LYS A 12 22.51 -9.13 35.37
N PHE A 13 22.17 -8.65 34.18
CA PHE A 13 21.78 -9.54 33.09
C PHE A 13 23.02 -10.35 32.68
N ASP A 14 22.93 -11.67 32.78
CA ASP A 14 23.96 -12.58 32.28
C ASP A 14 23.91 -12.49 30.74
N VAL A 15 24.86 -11.76 30.15
CA VAL A 15 24.93 -11.53 28.69
C VAL A 15 25.52 -12.78 28.01
N LYS A 16 24.89 -13.93 28.21
CA LYS A 16 25.14 -15.11 27.39
C LYS A 16 24.00 -15.21 26.38
N GLU A 17 24.39 -15.15 25.10
CA GLU A 17 23.58 -15.31 23.89
C GLU A 17 22.08 -15.16 24.09
N GLN A 18 21.60 -13.91 24.02
CA GLN A 18 20.19 -13.70 23.72
C GLN A 18 19.94 -14.13 22.27
N GLU A 19 19.27 -15.25 22.09
CA GLU A 19 18.71 -15.61 20.79
C GLU A 19 17.83 -14.45 20.32
N ARG A 20 18.17 -13.85 19.17
CA ARG A 20 17.28 -12.88 18.51
C ARG A 20 15.94 -13.58 18.32
N ILE A 21 14.85 -12.91 18.73
CA ILE A 21 13.50 -13.36 18.42
C ILE A 21 13.31 -13.19 16.90
N VAL A 22 13.61 -14.25 16.14
CA VAL A 22 13.45 -14.26 14.67
C VAL A 22 12.01 -14.61 14.27
N CYS A 23 11.28 -15.30 15.16
CA CYS A 23 9.86 -15.59 15.01
C CYS A 23 9.17 -15.60 16.37
N ILE A 24 7.91 -15.17 16.40
CA ILE A 24 7.04 -15.35 17.56
C ILE A 24 6.73 -16.85 17.66
N LYS A 25 6.99 -17.46 18.82
CA LYS A 25 6.72 -18.90 19.02
C LYS A 25 5.24 -19.17 18.74
N PRO A 26 4.87 -20.29 18.09
CA PRO A 26 3.47 -20.61 17.78
C PRO A 26 2.53 -20.61 18.99
N ASN A 27 3.08 -20.84 20.18
CA ASN A 27 2.36 -20.93 21.45
C ASN A 27 2.51 -19.65 22.28
N PHE A 28 2.83 -18.52 21.64
CA PHE A 28 2.91 -17.21 22.27
C PHE A 28 1.60 -16.43 22.05
N PRO A 29 1.07 -15.78 23.09
CA PRO A 29 1.48 -15.90 24.49
C PRO A 29 1.15 -17.28 25.07
N SER A 30 1.95 -17.75 26.02
CA SER A 30 1.55 -18.94 26.80
C SER A 30 0.25 -18.64 27.55
N PRO A 31 -0.58 -19.64 27.91
CA PRO A 31 -1.82 -19.41 28.65
C PRO A 31 -1.63 -18.58 29.93
N GLU A 32 -0.52 -18.79 30.64
CA GLU A 32 -0.14 -18.02 31.83
C GLU A 32 0.18 -16.56 31.52
N ILE A 33 0.93 -16.29 30.44
CA ILE A 33 1.20 -14.91 30.00
C ILE A 33 -0.08 -14.25 29.49
N ALA A 34 -0.92 -14.99 28.77
CA ALA A 34 -2.21 -14.48 28.31
C ALA A 34 -3.11 -14.07 29.48
N GLN A 35 -3.11 -14.85 30.57
CA GLN A 35 -3.88 -14.57 31.77
C GLN A 35 -3.33 -13.38 32.56
N LEU A 36 -2.01 -13.32 32.76
CA LEU A 36 -1.33 -12.17 33.35
C LEU A 36 -1.60 -10.88 32.56
N GLU A 37 -1.59 -10.97 31.23
CA GLU A 37 -1.84 -9.79 30.40
C GLU A 37 -3.32 -9.39 30.40
N LEU A 38 -4.22 -10.35 30.54
CA LEU A 38 -5.64 -10.08 30.78
C LEU A 38 -5.84 -9.33 32.11
N GLU A 39 -5.21 -9.80 33.18
CA GLU A 39 -5.23 -9.12 34.48
C GLU A 39 -4.58 -7.73 34.41
N ASN A 40 -3.49 -7.57 33.65
CA ASN A 40 -2.86 -6.26 33.42
C ASN A 40 -3.78 -5.30 32.65
N ILE A 41 -4.49 -5.78 31.63
CA ILE A 41 -5.48 -5.00 30.86
C ILE A 41 -6.68 -4.60 31.73
N GLU A 42 -7.09 -5.47 32.65
CA GLU A 42 -8.19 -5.17 33.60
C GLU A 42 -7.78 -4.14 34.64
N ASN A 43 -6.53 -4.20 35.13
CA ASN A 43 -6.00 -3.29 36.16
C ASN A 43 -5.53 -1.94 35.58
N GLU A 44 -4.90 -1.93 34.40
CA GLU A 44 -4.45 -0.74 33.66
C GLU A 44 -4.97 -0.79 32.21
N PRO A 45 -6.25 -0.48 31.98
CA PRO A 45 -6.82 -0.51 30.63
C PRO A 45 -6.12 0.52 29.74
N PHE A 46 -5.73 0.09 28.53
CA PHE A 46 -5.19 0.97 27.49
C PHE A 46 -5.99 2.29 27.42
N ILE A 47 -5.29 3.41 27.64
CA ILE A 47 -5.89 4.76 27.70
C ILE A 47 -6.52 5.15 26.34
N PHE A 48 -6.16 4.46 25.25
CA PHE A 48 -6.77 4.65 23.93
C PHE A 48 -7.90 3.65 23.67
N LYS A 49 -9.02 3.81 24.37
CA LYS A 49 -10.32 3.36 23.84
C LYS A 49 -10.80 4.44 22.88
N LEU A 50 -10.81 4.16 21.57
CA LEU A 50 -11.68 4.92 20.67
C LEU A 50 -13.07 4.92 21.31
N PRO A 51 -13.72 6.08 21.48
CA PRO A 51 -15.04 6.11 22.08
C PRO A 51 -15.91 5.13 21.31
N VAL A 52 -16.58 4.22 22.04
CA VAL A 52 -17.58 3.35 21.42
C VAL A 52 -18.55 4.28 20.73
N VAL A 53 -18.52 4.28 19.40
CA VAL A 53 -19.37 5.11 18.55
C VAL A 53 -20.79 4.58 18.74
N LYS A 54 -21.48 5.07 19.78
CA LYS A 54 -22.85 4.69 20.14
C LYS A 54 -23.83 5.16 19.06
N ASP A 55 -23.49 6.26 18.39
CA ASP A 55 -24.27 6.85 17.34
C ASP A 55 -23.77 6.36 15.99
N LYS A 56 -24.63 5.75 15.17
CA LYS A 56 -24.30 5.50 13.76
C LYS A 56 -23.77 6.79 13.15
N ALA A 57 -22.67 6.70 12.40
CA ALA A 57 -22.10 7.84 11.70
C ALA A 57 -23.22 8.66 11.05
N LYS A 58 -23.38 9.92 11.49
CA LYS A 58 -24.42 10.80 10.95
C LYS A 58 -24.21 10.88 9.45
N LYS A 59 -25.19 10.43 8.68
CA LYS A 59 -25.18 10.60 7.23
C LYS A 59 -25.20 12.10 6.98
N ILE A 60 -24.06 12.64 6.57
CA ILE A 60 -23.97 14.04 6.16
C ILE A 60 -24.82 14.14 4.90
N GLU A 61 -25.90 14.91 4.95
CA GLU A 61 -26.67 15.22 3.75
C GLU A 61 -25.81 16.12 2.87
N THR A 62 -25.24 15.53 1.83
CA THR A 62 -24.48 16.27 0.83
C THR A 62 -25.42 16.61 -0.33
N ILE A 63 -25.41 17.87 -0.75
CA ILE A 63 -26.03 18.27 -2.01
C ILE A 63 -24.99 18.00 -3.10
N PRO A 64 -25.25 17.13 -4.08
CA PRO A 64 -24.34 16.93 -5.19
C PRO A 64 -24.21 18.25 -5.95
N THR A 65 -23.00 18.83 -5.96
CA THR A 65 -22.69 19.99 -6.81
C THR A 65 -22.57 19.60 -8.28
N LEU A 66 -22.50 18.30 -8.57
CA LEU A 66 -22.39 17.74 -9.91
C LEU A 66 -23.78 17.48 -10.50
N LYS A 67 -24.07 18.10 -11.65
CA LYS A 67 -25.24 17.75 -12.47
C LYS A 67 -24.93 16.53 -13.32
N LYS A 68 -25.79 15.51 -13.27
CA LYS A 68 -25.69 14.33 -14.14
C LYS A 68 -25.91 14.77 -15.59
N LEU A 69 -25.02 14.35 -16.49
CA LEU A 69 -25.16 14.57 -17.91
C LEU A 69 -26.27 13.67 -18.47
N ASN A 70 -27.21 14.23 -19.23
CA ASN A 70 -28.24 13.45 -19.91
C ASN A 70 -27.71 12.90 -21.24
N SER A 71 -28.14 11.70 -21.64
CA SER A 71 -27.70 11.07 -22.90
C SER A 71 -28.07 11.90 -24.14
N SER A 72 -29.13 12.72 -24.07
CA SER A 72 -29.52 13.67 -25.12
C SER A 72 -28.55 14.85 -25.29
N GLU A 73 -27.77 15.14 -24.26
CA GLU A 73 -26.77 16.22 -24.27
C GLU A 73 -25.39 15.70 -24.73
N TRP A 74 -25.27 14.41 -25.04
CA TRP A 74 -24.03 13.80 -25.52
C TRP A 74 -23.67 14.33 -26.90
N ASP A 75 -22.49 14.95 -26.99
CA ASP A 75 -21.96 15.50 -28.23
C ASP A 75 -20.47 15.20 -28.38
N MET A 76 -19.92 15.56 -29.54
CA MET A 76 -18.51 15.32 -29.85
C MET A 76 -17.56 16.08 -28.92
N SER A 77 -17.96 17.26 -28.44
CA SER A 77 -17.17 18.08 -27.50
C SER A 77 -17.07 17.43 -26.12
N LYS A 78 -18.18 16.89 -25.60
CA LYS A 78 -18.23 16.16 -24.33
C LYS A 78 -17.52 14.82 -24.42
N THR A 79 -17.63 14.14 -25.56
CA THR A 79 -16.85 12.94 -25.87
C THR A 79 -15.35 13.24 -25.82
N ALA A 80 -14.90 14.26 -26.56
CA ALA A 80 -13.51 14.67 -26.57
C ALA A 80 -13.01 15.09 -25.19
N HIS A 81 -13.82 15.85 -24.44
CA HIS A 81 -13.50 16.24 -23.07
C HIS A 81 -13.31 15.02 -22.16
N LEU A 82 -14.25 14.07 -22.19
CA LEU A 82 -14.16 12.83 -21.42
C LEU A 82 -12.87 12.06 -21.77
N LEU A 83 -12.66 11.77 -23.06
CA LEU A 83 -11.51 10.96 -23.49
C LEU A 83 -10.16 11.62 -23.15
N ARG A 84 -10.04 12.95 -23.28
CA ARG A 84 -8.82 13.69 -22.89
C ARG A 84 -8.56 13.72 -21.39
N ARG A 85 -9.60 13.55 -20.56
CA ARG A 85 -9.44 13.51 -19.10
C ARG A 85 -9.07 12.14 -18.58
N ILE A 86 -9.42 11.08 -19.32
CA ILE A 86 -9.26 9.71 -18.84
C ILE A 86 -8.19 8.91 -19.59
N SER A 87 -7.80 9.32 -20.79
CA SER A 87 -6.82 8.61 -21.62
C SER A 87 -5.72 9.54 -22.11
N ASN A 88 -4.54 8.98 -22.30
CA ASN A 88 -3.36 9.74 -22.74
C ASN A 88 -3.18 9.73 -24.27
N SER A 89 -4.02 8.99 -25.01
CA SER A 89 -3.80 8.68 -26.43
C SER A 89 -4.99 8.95 -27.36
N ALA A 90 -6.07 9.56 -26.88
CA ALA A 90 -7.28 9.77 -27.69
C ALA A 90 -7.01 10.68 -28.90
N ASN A 91 -7.21 10.13 -30.10
CA ASN A 91 -7.18 10.87 -31.36
C ASN A 91 -8.61 11.15 -31.88
N TYR A 92 -8.71 11.87 -33.00
CA TYR A 92 -10.01 12.25 -33.57
C TYR A 92 -10.89 11.04 -33.96
N LYS A 93 -10.29 9.97 -34.48
CA LYS A 93 -11.03 8.75 -34.84
C LYS A 93 -11.59 8.06 -33.60
N ASP A 94 -10.84 8.04 -32.50
CA ASP A 94 -11.33 7.52 -31.23
C ASP A 94 -12.53 8.35 -30.74
N ILE A 95 -12.42 9.68 -30.80
CA ILE A 95 -13.51 10.58 -30.41
C ILE A 95 -14.77 10.31 -31.25
N GLU A 96 -14.65 10.17 -32.56
CA GLU A 96 -15.78 9.84 -33.44
C GLU A 96 -16.37 8.48 -33.11
N GLN A 97 -15.52 7.46 -32.91
CA GLN A 97 -15.96 6.12 -32.56
C GLN A 97 -16.76 6.09 -31.24
N PHE A 98 -16.24 6.73 -30.19
CA PHE A 98 -16.91 6.79 -28.89
C PHE A 98 -18.14 7.70 -28.91
N TYR A 99 -18.11 8.80 -29.67
CA TYR A 99 -19.29 9.64 -29.86
C TYR A 99 -20.46 8.82 -30.43
N ASN A 100 -20.20 8.06 -31.49
CA ASN A 100 -21.19 7.22 -32.17
C ASN A 100 -21.73 6.07 -31.29
N LYS A 101 -21.00 5.65 -30.24
CA LYS A 101 -21.47 4.65 -29.27
C LYS A 101 -22.54 5.20 -28.32
N GLY A 102 -22.59 6.51 -28.13
CA GLY A 102 -23.41 7.16 -27.11
C GLY A 102 -22.79 7.11 -25.71
N LEU A 103 -23.34 7.90 -24.79
CA LEU A 103 -22.81 8.11 -23.44
C LEU A 103 -22.69 6.80 -22.64
N ASP A 104 -23.77 6.03 -22.51
CA ASP A 104 -23.82 4.87 -21.61
C ASP A 104 -22.86 3.76 -22.07
N ASN A 105 -22.86 3.45 -23.37
CA ASN A 105 -21.94 2.46 -23.94
C ASN A 105 -20.48 2.91 -23.88
N THR A 106 -20.22 4.22 -24.03
CA THR A 106 -18.89 4.80 -23.88
C THR A 106 -18.39 4.58 -22.45
N VAL A 107 -19.17 4.99 -21.45
CA VAL A 107 -18.80 4.83 -20.04
C VAL A 107 -18.60 3.36 -19.69
N GLN A 108 -19.50 2.48 -20.13
CA GLN A 108 -19.40 1.05 -19.88
C GLN A 108 -18.11 0.47 -20.49
N GLN A 109 -17.82 0.78 -21.76
CA GLN A 109 -16.61 0.31 -22.43
C GLN A 109 -15.34 0.83 -21.74
N LEU A 110 -15.31 2.08 -21.28
CA LEU A 110 -14.16 2.65 -20.58
C LEU A 110 -13.89 1.93 -19.25
N LEU A 111 -14.95 1.62 -18.50
CA LEU A 111 -14.86 0.84 -17.27
C LEU A 111 -14.41 -0.59 -17.56
N ASP A 112 -14.96 -1.23 -18.58
CA ASP A 112 -14.59 -2.59 -18.98
C ASP A 112 -13.14 -2.66 -19.47
N ASN A 113 -12.70 -1.69 -20.25
CA ASN A 113 -11.32 -1.56 -20.70
C ASN A 113 -10.33 -1.43 -19.53
N ALA A 114 -10.77 -0.94 -18.38
CA ALA A 114 -9.93 -0.79 -17.18
C ALA A 114 -9.98 -2.00 -16.24
N LYS A 115 -10.97 -2.90 -16.38
CA LYS A 115 -11.04 -4.12 -15.58
C LYS A 115 -9.84 -5.04 -15.89
N ASN A 116 -9.31 -5.64 -14.82
CA ASN A 116 -8.34 -6.73 -14.75
C ASN A 116 -7.65 -7.14 -16.08
N THR A 117 -6.56 -6.45 -16.41
CA THR A 117 -5.52 -6.97 -17.30
C THR A 117 -4.23 -7.02 -16.51
N LYS A 118 -3.78 -8.20 -16.09
CA LYS A 118 -2.49 -8.29 -15.38
C LYS A 118 -1.37 -7.90 -16.34
N ALA A 119 -0.52 -6.95 -15.95
CA ALA A 119 0.60 -6.55 -16.78
C ALA A 119 1.68 -7.65 -16.76
N HIS A 120 2.40 -7.80 -17.87
CA HIS A 120 3.62 -8.61 -17.86
C HIS A 120 4.65 -7.96 -16.93
N PRO A 121 5.34 -8.73 -16.07
CA PRO A 121 6.31 -8.16 -15.14
C PRO A 121 7.53 -7.58 -15.89
N PRO A 122 8.24 -6.59 -15.31
CA PRO A 122 9.45 -6.00 -15.89
C PRO A 122 10.63 -6.97 -16.03
N GLY A 123 10.54 -8.15 -15.40
CA GLY A 123 11.50 -9.23 -15.52
C GLY A 123 11.27 -10.29 -14.43
N ASN A 124 11.84 -11.47 -14.61
CA ASN A 124 11.66 -12.59 -13.66
C ASN A 124 12.17 -12.29 -12.25
N TRP A 125 13.03 -11.28 -12.12
CA TRP A 125 13.59 -10.84 -10.85
C TRP A 125 12.53 -10.38 -9.82
N VAL A 126 11.33 -10.03 -10.27
CA VAL A 126 10.23 -9.66 -9.35
C VAL A 126 9.79 -10.84 -8.46
N TYR A 127 10.11 -12.07 -8.87
CA TYR A 127 9.78 -13.30 -8.13
C TYR A 127 10.98 -13.92 -7.41
N GLU A 128 12.16 -13.29 -7.51
CA GLU A 128 13.35 -13.75 -6.79
C GLU A 128 13.18 -13.58 -5.27
N LYS A 129 13.73 -14.52 -4.50
CA LYS A 129 13.76 -14.42 -3.05
C LYS A 129 14.71 -13.31 -2.61
N VAL A 130 14.33 -12.62 -1.55
CA VAL A 130 15.20 -11.62 -0.90
C VAL A 130 16.42 -12.32 -0.31
N PRO A 131 17.65 -11.85 -0.61
CA PRO A 131 18.86 -12.47 -0.07
C PRO A 131 18.99 -12.22 1.43
N ASN A 132 19.62 -13.16 2.14
CA ASN A 132 19.87 -13.02 3.57
C ASN A 132 21.06 -12.07 3.82
N PHE A 133 20.78 -10.77 3.99
CA PHE A 133 21.80 -9.74 4.20
C PHE A 133 22.72 -9.97 5.40
N SER A 134 22.33 -10.78 6.39
CA SER A 134 23.19 -11.10 7.55
C SER A 134 24.40 -11.95 7.17
N GLN A 135 24.27 -12.77 6.13
CA GLN A 135 25.29 -13.71 5.67
C GLN A 135 26.21 -13.13 4.59
N LEU A 136 25.92 -11.90 4.12
CA LEU A 136 26.66 -11.26 3.04
C LEU A 136 27.80 -10.40 3.55
N SER A 137 28.93 -10.46 2.85
CA SER A 137 30.05 -9.54 2.99
C SER A 137 29.67 -8.10 2.59
N SER A 138 30.52 -7.14 2.95
CA SER A 138 30.32 -5.74 2.56
C SER A 138 30.37 -5.53 1.04
N GLY A 139 31.18 -6.32 0.33
CA GLY A 139 31.29 -6.29 -1.14
C GLY A 139 29.99 -6.74 -1.81
N GLU A 140 29.49 -7.93 -1.45
CA GLU A 140 28.23 -8.47 -1.98
C GLU A 140 27.04 -7.56 -1.67
N LYS A 141 27.00 -6.96 -0.48
CA LYS A 141 26.01 -5.93 -0.12
C LYS A 141 26.07 -4.74 -1.07
N SER A 142 27.25 -4.28 -1.45
CA SER A 142 27.43 -3.17 -2.38
C SER A 142 26.94 -3.52 -3.79
N GLU A 143 27.24 -4.73 -4.25
CA GLU A 143 26.78 -5.23 -5.55
C GLU A 143 25.25 -5.32 -5.62
N ILE A 144 24.60 -5.87 -4.58
CA ILE A 144 23.14 -5.93 -4.51
C ILE A 144 22.52 -4.53 -4.51
N ARG A 145 23.11 -3.56 -3.81
CA ARG A 145 22.62 -2.17 -3.84
C ARG A 145 22.65 -1.60 -5.26
N SER A 146 23.73 -1.85 -6.01
CA SER A 146 23.83 -1.42 -7.42
C SER A 146 22.77 -2.11 -8.27
N LEU A 147 22.66 -3.44 -8.16
CA LEU A 147 21.67 -4.24 -8.88
C LEU A 147 20.23 -3.76 -8.62
N TYR A 148 19.89 -3.49 -7.35
CA TYR A 148 18.55 -3.01 -6.99
C TYR A 148 18.31 -1.59 -7.49
N SER A 149 19.34 -0.75 -7.56
CA SER A 149 19.25 0.56 -8.20
C SER A 149 18.90 0.45 -9.68
N ASP A 150 19.53 -0.48 -10.41
CA ASP A 150 19.24 -0.70 -11.82
C ASP A 150 17.85 -1.31 -12.04
N ARG A 151 17.44 -2.27 -11.20
CA ARG A 151 16.07 -2.82 -11.22
C ARG A 151 14.99 -1.76 -10.97
N ARG A 152 15.25 -0.75 -10.12
CA ARG A 152 14.32 0.37 -9.95
C ARG A 152 14.17 1.20 -11.22
N LYS A 153 15.25 1.43 -11.98
CA LYS A 153 15.17 2.13 -13.27
C LYS A 153 14.33 1.33 -14.27
N ILE A 154 14.59 0.02 -14.37
CA ILE A 154 13.79 -0.88 -15.22
C ILE A 154 12.31 -0.84 -14.83
N LEU A 155 11.99 -0.80 -13.53
CA LEU A 155 10.62 -0.70 -13.05
C LEU A 155 9.95 0.62 -13.44
N ILE A 156 10.68 1.74 -13.40
CA ILE A 156 10.20 3.05 -13.86
C ILE A 156 9.91 3.01 -15.36
N ASP A 157 10.86 2.50 -16.16
CA ASP A 157 10.71 2.40 -17.62
C ASP A 157 9.53 1.50 -17.99
N TRP A 158 9.37 0.36 -17.31
CA TRP A 158 8.24 -0.55 -17.47
C TRP A 158 6.89 0.13 -17.20
N TRP A 159 6.78 0.89 -16.11
CA TRP A 159 5.51 1.55 -15.80
C TRP A 159 5.20 2.70 -16.76
N GLN A 160 6.22 3.46 -17.17
CA GLN A 160 6.07 4.47 -18.24
C GLN A 160 5.56 3.83 -19.54
N ASP A 161 6.12 2.69 -19.91
CA ASP A 161 5.68 1.93 -21.08
C ASP A 161 4.22 1.50 -20.98
N LEU A 162 3.75 1.07 -19.80
CA LEU A 162 2.34 0.75 -19.57
C LEU A 162 1.46 1.99 -19.70
N ILE A 163 1.85 3.12 -19.11
CA ILE A 163 1.12 4.40 -19.20
C ILE A 163 0.98 4.85 -20.66
N LEU A 164 2.03 4.69 -21.46
CA LEU A 164 2.03 5.05 -22.88
C LEU A 164 1.20 4.08 -23.74
N LYS A 165 1.07 2.82 -23.32
CA LYS A 165 0.42 1.75 -24.09
C LYS A 165 -1.00 1.38 -23.60
N ASP A 166 -1.52 2.01 -22.54
CA ASP A 166 -2.85 1.70 -21.96
C ASP A 166 -4.02 1.92 -22.95
N GLY A 167 -3.80 2.74 -23.98
CA GLY A 167 -4.82 3.08 -24.98
C GLY A 167 -5.98 3.89 -24.38
N ILE A 168 -7.20 3.63 -24.84
CA ILE A 168 -8.41 4.29 -24.33
C ILE A 168 -8.93 3.52 -23.11
N SER A 169 -8.30 3.79 -21.97
CA SER A 169 -8.56 3.16 -20.68
C SER A 169 -8.32 4.17 -19.57
N LEU A 170 -9.04 4.04 -18.46
CA LEU A 170 -8.82 4.86 -17.26
C LEU A 170 -7.89 4.20 -16.23
N ARG A 171 -7.37 3.00 -16.54
CA ARG A 171 -6.58 2.18 -15.62
C ARG A 171 -5.31 2.89 -15.16
N GLU A 172 -4.45 3.33 -16.07
CA GLU A 172 -3.16 3.90 -15.65
C GLU A 172 -3.35 5.25 -14.98
N ASN A 173 -4.36 6.03 -15.37
CA ASN A 173 -4.70 7.28 -14.70
C ASN A 173 -5.20 7.05 -13.26
N MET A 174 -6.05 6.04 -13.04
CA MET A 174 -6.46 5.67 -11.68
C MET A 174 -5.32 5.03 -10.89
N THR A 175 -4.44 4.27 -11.55
CA THR A 175 -3.25 3.69 -10.92
C THR A 175 -2.32 4.78 -10.42
N LEU A 176 -2.06 5.81 -11.24
CA LEU A 176 -1.29 7.00 -10.84
C LEU A 176 -1.95 7.77 -9.69
N PHE A 177 -3.26 7.98 -9.76
CA PHE A 177 -4.02 8.62 -8.67
C PHE A 177 -3.82 7.90 -7.33
N TRP A 178 -4.02 6.59 -7.31
CA TRP A 178 -3.86 5.78 -6.10
C TRP A 178 -2.40 5.64 -5.67
N HIS A 179 -1.45 5.58 -6.61
CA HIS A 179 -0.02 5.59 -6.29
C HIS A 179 0.38 6.90 -5.59
N ASN A 180 -0.17 8.04 -6.04
CA ASN A 180 0.05 9.31 -5.37
C ASN A 180 -0.62 9.35 -3.98
N HIS A 181 -1.82 8.76 -3.85
CA HIS A 181 -2.50 8.67 -2.56
C HIS A 181 -1.72 7.78 -1.58
N PHE A 182 -1.31 6.57 -1.97
CA PHE A 182 -0.56 5.62 -1.15
C PHE A 182 0.96 5.71 -1.38
N ALA A 183 1.49 6.93 -1.40
CA ALA A 183 2.88 7.18 -1.75
C ALA A 183 3.87 6.51 -0.77
N THR A 184 4.83 5.77 -1.34
CA THR A 184 6.01 5.25 -0.63
C THR A 184 7.27 5.76 -1.34
N ASN A 185 8.37 5.91 -0.61
CA ASN A 185 9.64 6.30 -1.22
C ASN A 185 10.40 5.04 -1.68
N ALA A 186 10.56 4.88 -3.00
CA ALA A 186 11.24 3.73 -3.59
C ALA A 186 12.71 3.57 -3.15
N GLN A 187 13.40 4.67 -2.82
CA GLN A 187 14.78 4.62 -2.31
C GLN A 187 14.83 4.14 -0.86
N SER A 188 13.91 4.61 -0.01
CA SER A 188 13.79 4.15 1.38
C SER A 188 13.35 2.69 1.45
N VAL A 189 12.33 2.30 0.69
CA VAL A 189 11.85 0.90 0.64
C VAL A 189 12.94 -0.06 0.18
N PHE A 190 13.89 0.42 -0.64
CA PHE A 190 15.09 -0.29 -1.09
C PHE A 190 14.84 -1.48 -2.05
N PHE A 191 13.84 -2.33 -1.77
CA PHE A 191 13.51 -3.54 -2.51
C PHE A 191 12.61 -3.28 -3.74
N PRO A 192 13.12 -3.47 -4.98
CA PRO A 192 12.35 -3.23 -6.19
C PRO A 192 11.13 -4.14 -6.32
N GLN A 193 11.19 -5.38 -5.80
CA GLN A 193 10.08 -6.33 -5.84
C GLN A 193 8.88 -5.82 -5.02
N ALA A 194 9.14 -5.20 -3.87
CA ALA A 194 8.10 -4.64 -3.03
C ALA A 194 7.39 -3.46 -3.71
N ILE A 195 8.14 -2.59 -4.40
CA ILE A 195 7.57 -1.48 -5.17
C ILE A 195 6.74 -1.98 -6.35
N PHE A 196 7.23 -3.01 -7.06
CA PHE A 196 6.46 -3.67 -8.12
C PHE A 196 5.15 -4.25 -7.59
N GLU A 197 5.18 -5.00 -6.49
CA GLU A 197 3.99 -5.60 -5.88
C GLU A 197 2.96 -4.54 -5.46
N GLN A 198 3.43 -3.44 -4.88
CA GLN A 198 2.56 -2.31 -4.54
C GLN A 198 1.90 -1.72 -5.78
N ASN A 199 2.66 -1.47 -6.86
CA ASN A 199 2.12 -0.97 -8.12
C ASN A 199 1.11 -1.95 -8.74
N ASP A 200 1.45 -3.24 -8.81
CA ASP A 200 0.57 -4.30 -9.36
C ASP A 200 -0.74 -4.41 -8.55
N ALA A 201 -0.66 -4.33 -7.22
CA ALA A 201 -1.84 -4.32 -6.35
C ALA A 201 -2.73 -3.09 -6.57
N ILE A 202 -2.14 -1.90 -6.74
CA ILE A 202 -2.88 -0.69 -7.09
C ILE A 202 -3.57 -0.87 -8.44
N ARG A 203 -2.80 -1.29 -9.44
CA ARG A 203 -3.25 -1.42 -10.82
C ARG A 203 -4.39 -2.40 -10.98
N GLU A 204 -4.30 -3.55 -10.30
CA GLU A 204 -5.35 -4.57 -10.27
C GLU A 204 -6.64 -4.08 -9.62
N ASN A 205 -6.55 -3.15 -8.65
CA ASN A 205 -7.70 -2.67 -7.89
C ASN A 205 -8.07 -1.21 -8.19
N CYS A 206 -7.53 -0.61 -9.24
CA CYS A 206 -7.60 0.84 -9.48
C CYS A 206 -9.03 1.39 -9.64
N ILE A 207 -9.96 0.55 -10.11
CA ILE A 207 -11.40 0.86 -10.25
C ILE A 207 -12.27 -0.07 -9.39
N GLY A 208 -11.64 -0.85 -8.52
CA GLY A 208 -12.26 -1.92 -7.78
C GLY A 208 -12.75 -1.50 -6.40
N ASN A 209 -12.82 -2.49 -5.51
CA ASN A 209 -13.24 -2.27 -4.14
C ASN A 209 -12.12 -1.59 -3.32
N PHE A 210 -12.36 -0.35 -2.89
CA PHE A 210 -11.39 0.42 -2.10
C PHE A 210 -10.91 -0.30 -0.84
N LYS A 211 -11.78 -1.00 -0.11
CA LYS A 211 -11.39 -1.77 1.08
C LYS A 211 -10.38 -2.88 0.75
N THR A 212 -10.50 -3.48 -0.43
CA THR A 212 -9.57 -4.50 -0.91
C THR A 212 -8.23 -3.88 -1.26
N LEU A 213 -8.24 -2.76 -2.00
CA LEU A 213 -7.04 -1.99 -2.31
C LEU A 213 -6.30 -1.58 -1.02
N LEU A 214 -7.00 -0.91 -0.11
CA LEU A 214 -6.46 -0.47 1.17
C LEU A 214 -5.80 -1.62 1.91
N ARG A 215 -6.50 -2.76 2.08
CA ARG A 215 -5.94 -3.93 2.76
C ARG A 215 -4.66 -4.45 2.09
N ARG A 216 -4.64 -4.56 0.76
CA ARG A 216 -3.46 -5.06 0.03
C ARG A 216 -2.26 -4.13 0.16
N ILE A 217 -2.50 -2.82 0.16
CA ILE A 217 -1.42 -1.83 0.29
C ILE A 217 -0.92 -1.75 1.72
N THR A 218 -1.83 -1.62 2.70
CA THR A 218 -1.49 -1.57 4.12
C THR A 218 -0.60 -2.75 4.50
N PHE A 219 -1.00 -3.98 4.17
CA PHE A 219 -0.24 -5.17 4.53
C PHE A 219 0.78 -5.60 3.45
N GLY A 220 1.07 -4.72 2.49
CA GLY A 220 2.07 -4.96 1.46
C GLY A 220 3.49 -4.65 1.95
N PRO A 221 4.52 -5.33 1.41
CA PRO A 221 5.89 -5.18 1.88
C PRO A 221 6.44 -3.75 1.73
N ALA A 222 6.07 -3.03 0.67
CA ALA A 222 6.54 -1.65 0.47
C ALA A 222 6.04 -0.70 1.58
N MET A 223 4.76 -0.83 1.96
CA MET A 223 4.17 0.03 2.98
C MET A 223 4.71 -0.31 4.38
N MET A 224 4.84 -1.61 4.69
CA MET A 224 5.44 -2.04 5.96
C MET A 224 6.85 -1.46 6.14
N ILE A 225 7.70 -1.61 5.11
CA ILE A 225 9.08 -1.10 5.16
C ILE A 225 9.10 0.43 5.23
N TRP A 226 8.24 1.11 4.48
CA TRP A 226 8.15 2.57 4.46
C TRP A 226 7.79 3.14 5.83
N LEU A 227 6.75 2.60 6.47
CA LEU A 227 6.31 3.03 7.80
C LEU A 227 7.37 2.67 8.86
N ASP A 228 7.92 1.45 8.84
CA ASP A 228 8.98 1.06 9.78
C ASP A 228 10.22 1.94 9.67
N LEU A 229 10.60 2.39 8.47
CA LEU A 229 11.73 3.29 8.29
C LEU A 229 11.45 4.71 8.78
N ASN A 230 10.22 5.20 8.63
CA ASN A 230 9.82 6.50 9.15
C ASN A 230 9.68 6.49 10.69
N ASP A 231 9.29 5.35 11.26
CA ASP A 231 8.96 5.21 12.69
C ASP A 231 10.10 4.74 13.57
N ASN A 232 11.18 4.22 12.98
CA ASN A 232 12.38 3.81 13.72
C ASN A 232 13.09 5.03 14.35
N LYS A 233 12.57 5.51 15.48
CA LYS A 233 13.31 6.37 16.41
C LYS A 233 14.10 5.48 17.36
N LYS A 234 15.41 5.76 17.48
CA LYS A 234 16.44 4.96 18.18
C LYS A 234 16.11 4.48 19.61
N ASN A 235 15.06 5.00 20.26
CA ASN A 235 14.66 4.72 21.64
C ASN A 235 13.19 4.26 21.82
N ALA A 236 12.43 3.95 20.76
CA ALA A 236 11.05 3.46 20.88
C ALA A 236 10.73 2.44 19.76
N PRO A 237 10.53 1.14 20.08
CA PRO A 237 10.07 0.13 19.12
C PRO A 237 8.67 0.47 18.57
N ASN A 238 8.44 0.14 17.30
CA ASN A 238 7.27 0.55 16.53
C ASN A 238 5.98 -0.18 16.94
N GLU A 239 5.07 0.50 17.66
CA GLU A 239 3.67 0.07 17.89
C GLU A 239 2.64 0.91 17.10
N ASN A 240 3.08 1.80 16.21
CA ASN A 240 2.24 2.87 15.65
C ASN A 240 1.65 2.60 14.27
N PHE A 241 1.88 1.44 13.66
CA PHE A 241 1.45 1.11 12.30
C PHE A 241 -0.03 1.45 11.99
N ALA A 242 -0.96 1.12 12.90
CA ALA A 242 -2.39 1.41 12.70
C ALA A 242 -2.72 2.91 12.87
N ARG A 243 -1.97 3.62 13.73
CA ARG A 243 -2.15 5.04 13.99
C ARG A 243 -1.67 5.87 12.80
N GLU A 244 -0.50 5.57 12.27
CA GLU A 244 0.09 6.33 11.16
C GLU A 244 -0.67 6.11 9.86
N LEU A 245 -1.16 4.89 9.63
CA LEU A 245 -2.03 4.62 8.49
C LEU A 245 -3.31 5.47 8.53
N MET A 246 -3.90 5.67 9.71
CA MET A 246 -5.10 6.51 9.89
C MET A 246 -4.78 8.00 9.74
N GLU A 247 -3.65 8.47 10.28
CA GLU A 247 -3.23 9.87 10.17
C GLU A 247 -2.84 10.26 8.73
N LEU A 248 -2.22 9.36 7.97
CA LEU A 248 -1.73 9.64 6.62
C LEU A 248 -2.79 9.52 5.52
N TYR A 249 -3.76 8.60 5.66
CA TYR A 249 -4.64 8.23 4.52
C TYR A 249 -6.15 8.39 4.77
N ASN A 250 -6.61 8.69 5.99
CA ASN A 250 -8.04 8.95 6.24
C ASN A 250 -8.40 10.45 6.34
N GLY A 251 -7.43 11.36 6.26
CA GLY A 251 -7.60 12.81 6.46
C GLY A 251 -7.67 13.68 5.19
N SER A 252 -7.53 13.09 4.00
CA SER A 252 -7.50 13.80 2.70
C SER A 252 -8.73 13.54 1.83
#